data_AF-A0A924DTJ3-F1
#
_entry.id   AF-A0A924DTJ3-F1
#
_cell.length_a   1.000
_cell.length_b   1.000
_cell.length_c   1.000
_cell.angle_alpha   90.00
_cell.angle_beta   90.00
_cell.angle_gamma   90.00
#
_symmetry.space_group_name_H-M   'P 1'
#
loop_
_entity.id
_entity.type
_entity.pdbx_description
1 polymer ?
#
loop_
_entity_poly.entity_id
_entity_poly.type
_entity_poly.pdbx_seq_one_letter_code
_entity_poly.pdbx_strand_id
1 'polypeptide(L)' 'MNIKEFPAEFFIKLEGQDFLLGRLSVNKMNQSYWVEIDIVQKESKKIWAHVGNLYGIRELDEAIDTSVQSLSDYLKKK' A
#
# COMPACT_ATOMS: atom_id res chain seq x y z
N MET A 1 -12.41 -8.17 -1.66
CA MET A 1 -11.68 -9.13 -0.77
C MET A 1 -12.39 -9.27 0.59
N ASN A 2 -12.16 -10.31 1.40
CA ASN A 2 -12.76 -10.42 2.75
C ASN A 2 -11.71 -10.23 3.86
N ILE A 3 -11.39 -8.96 4.17
CA ILE A 3 -10.50 -8.59 5.28
C ILE A 3 -11.34 -8.49 6.56
N LYS A 4 -10.93 -9.21 7.60
CA LYS A 4 -11.63 -9.24 8.89
C LYS A 4 -10.91 -8.46 10.00
N GLU A 5 -9.64 -8.15 9.81
CA GLU A 5 -8.79 -7.50 10.82
C GLU A 5 -8.00 -6.35 10.20
N PHE A 6 -7.82 -5.28 10.97
CA PHE A 6 -7.08 -4.08 10.58
C PHE A 6 -6.06 -3.72 11.66
N PRO A 7 -4.87 -3.18 11.31
CA PRO A 7 -4.41 -2.91 9.95
C PRO A 7 -4.18 -4.20 9.15
N ALA A 8 -4.51 -4.15 7.86
CA ALA A 8 -4.24 -5.23 6.92
C ALA A 8 -3.09 -4.81 6.01
N GLU A 9 -2.05 -5.63 5.97
CA GLU A 9 -0.88 -5.37 5.14
C GLU A 9 -0.91 -6.18 3.85
N PHE A 10 -0.72 -5.50 2.72
CA PHE A 10 -0.54 -6.11 1.41
C PHE A 10 0.87 -5.83 0.91
N PHE A 11 1.54 -6.88 0.45
CA PHE A 11 2.86 -6.78 -0.15
C PHE A 11 2.78 -7.02 -1.66
N ILE A 12 3.24 -6.04 -2.43
CA ILE A 12 3.22 -6.04 -3.88
C ILE A 12 4.65 -6.26 -4.39
N LYS A 13 4.83 -7.21 -5.30
CA LYS A 13 6.12 -7.40 -5.97
C LYS A 13 6.37 -6.22 -6.92
N LEU A 14 7.57 -5.67 -6.86
CA LEU A 14 8.01 -4.61 -7.78
C LEU A 14 8.85 -5.25 -8.88
N GLU A 15 8.46 -5.08 -10.14
CA GLU A 15 9.19 -5.65 -11.27
C GLU A 15 10.60 -5.08 -11.36
N GLY A 16 11.59 -5.95 -11.57
CA GLY A 16 13.01 -5.57 -11.63
C GLY A 16 13.65 -5.21 -10.30
N GLN A 17 12.96 -5.39 -9.17
CA GLN A 17 13.47 -5.04 -7.83
C GLN A 17 13.33 -6.21 -6.84
N ASP A 18 14.24 -7.17 -6.91
CA ASP A 18 14.15 -8.44 -6.14
C ASP A 18 14.21 -8.28 -4.61
N PHE A 19 14.79 -7.17 -4.15
CA PHE A 19 15.01 -6.87 -2.73
C PHE A 19 13.96 -5.92 -2.14
N LEU A 20 13.07 -5.36 -2.96
CA LEU A 20 12.06 -4.39 -2.53
C LEU A 20 10.64 -4.91 -2.77
N LEU A 21 9.72 -4.45 -1.94
CA LEU A 21 8.29 -4.70 -2.07
C LEU A 21 7.53 -3.39 -1.90
N GLY A 22 6.44 -3.22 -2.64
CA GLY A 22 5.41 -2.28 -2.26
C GLY A 22 4.70 -2.79 -1.00
N ARG A 23 4.41 -1.92 -0.06
CA ARG A 23 3.59 -2.19 1.13
C ARG A 23 2.37 -1.27 1.09
N LEU A 24 1.19 -1.85 1.20
CA LEU A 24 -0.05 -1.13 1.49
C LEU A 24 -0.49 -1.50 2.90
N SER A 25 -0.49 -0.54 3.82
CA SER A 25 -1.06 -0.73 5.16
C SER A 25 -2.45 -0.10 5.19
N VAL A 26 -3.47 -0.95 5.05
CA VAL A 26 -4.87 -0.53 5.01
C VAL A 26 -5.42 -0.52 6.43
N ASN A 27 -5.93 0.62 6.85
CA ASN A 27 -6.57 0.85 8.13
C ASN A 27 -8.06 1.11 7.91
N LYS A 28 -8.90 0.53 8.76
CA LYS A 28 -10.33 0.83 8.78
C LYS A 28 -10.61 1.97 9.75
N MET A 29 -11.20 3.03 9.21
CA MET A 29 -11.78 4.14 9.96
C MET A 29 -13.30 3.93 10.08
N ASN A 30 -14.02 4.82 10.76
CA ASN A 30 -15.46 4.67 11.01
C ASN A 30 -16.29 4.30 9.76
N GLN A 31 -16.19 5.11 8.69
CA GLN A 31 -16.95 4.91 7.44
C GLN A 31 -16.05 4.97 6.19
N SER A 32 -14.75 4.79 6.38
CA SER A 32 -13.76 4.90 5.31
C SER A 32 -12.52 4.08 5.63
N TYR A 33 -11.61 4.07 4.69
CA TYR A 33 -10.30 3.46 4.77
C TYR A 33 -9.24 4.54 4.66
N TRP A 34 -8.14 4.31 5.38
CA TRP A 34 -6.89 5.03 5.22
C TRP A 34 -5.85 4.01 4.77
N VAL A 35 -5.04 4.35 3.78
CA VAL A 35 -3.96 3.50 3.29
C VAL A 35 -2.64 4.25 3.38
N GLU A 36 -1.67 3.67 4.07
CA GLU A 36 -0.27 4.08 3.99
C GLU A 36 0.43 3.24 2.90
N ILE A 37 1.18 3.91 2.03
CA ILE A 37 1.84 3.31 0.88
C ILE A 37 3.34 3.52 1.01
N ASP A 38 4.10 2.42 1.00
CA ASP A 38 5.54 2.44 1.12
C ASP A 38 6.21 1.47 0.16
N ILE A 39 7.51 1.64 0.00
CA ILE A 39 8.43 0.64 -0.52
C ILE A 39 9.28 0.17 0.66
N VAL A 40 9.30 -1.13 0.90
CA VAL A 40 10.02 -1.75 2.01
C VAL A 40 11.05 -2.75 1.52
N GLN A 41 12.08 -2.99 2.32
CA GLN A 41 13.01 -4.09 2.11
C GLN A 41 12.29 -5.43 2.32
N LYS A 42 12.47 -6.36 1.39
CA LYS A 42 11.76 -7.66 1.38
C LYS A 42 11.96 -8.46 2.67
N GLU A 43 13.19 -8.51 3.17
CA GLU A 43 13.60 -9.31 4.34
C GLU A 43 13.26 -8.63 5.66
N SER A 44 13.72 -7.39 5.85
CA SER A 44 13.60 -6.68 7.13
C SER A 44 12.26 -5.97 7.32
N LYS A 45 11.50 -5.76 6.22
CA LYS A 45 10.32 -4.89 6.16
C LYS A 45 10.59 -3.43 6.54
N LYS A 46 11.87 -3.04 6.66
CA LYS A 46 12.27 -1.66 6.89
C LYS A 46 11.81 -0.81 5.70
N ILE A 47 11.17 0.32 6.00
CA ILE A 47 10.76 1.30 5.00
C ILE A 47 12.00 1.83 4.29
N TRP A 48 12.04 1.66 2.98
CA TRP A 48 13.05 2.18 2.08
C TRP A 48 12.63 3.54 1.51
N ALA A 49 11.36 3.68 1.13
CA ALA A 49 10.78 4.96 0.73
C ALA A 49 9.30 5.02 1.11
N HIS A 50 8.86 6.19 1.57
CA HIS A 50 7.44 6.48 1.72
C HIS A 50 6.90 6.99 0.39
N VAL A 51 5.80 6.40 -0.09
CA VAL A 51 5.14 6.80 -1.35
C VAL A 51 4.06 7.84 -1.09
N GLY A 52 3.26 7.64 -0.05
CA GLY A 52 2.21 8.57 0.34
C GLY A 52 1.11 7.92 1.16
N ASN A 53 0.01 8.67 1.33
CA ASN A 53 -1.17 8.23 2.05
C ASN A 53 -2.43 8.53 1.25
N LEU A 54 -3.42 7.64 1.35
CA LEU A 54 -4.77 7.84 0.83
C LEU A 54 -5.78 7.86 1.99
N TYR A 55 -6.70 8.83 1.99
CA TYR A 55 -7.67 9.00 3.07
C TYR A 55 -9.09 9.08 2.51
N GLY A 56 -10.06 8.72 3.35
CA GLY A 56 -11.48 8.99 3.09
C GLY A 56 -12.12 8.10 2.02
N ILE A 57 -11.46 7.02 1.59
CA ILE A 57 -12.01 6.10 0.59
C ILE A 57 -13.03 5.19 1.26
N ARG A 58 -14.24 5.11 0.74
CA ARG A 58 -15.36 4.42 1.43
C ARG A 58 -15.34 2.92 1.21
N GLU A 59 -14.90 2.49 0.04
CA GLU A 59 -14.88 1.10 -0.36
C GLU A 59 -13.47 0.52 -0.24
N LEU A 60 -13.37 -0.67 0.35
CA LEU A 60 -12.09 -1.33 0.57
C LEU A 60 -11.36 -1.64 -0.74
N ASP A 61 -12.09 -2.20 -1.71
CA ASP A 61 -11.50 -2.60 -2.99
C ASP A 61 -10.99 -1.35 -3.75
N GLU A 62 -11.72 -0.22 -3.70
CA GLU A 62 -11.28 1.06 -4.26
C GLU A 62 -10.01 1.59 -3.55
N ALA A 63 -9.92 1.43 -2.22
CA ALA A 63 -8.75 1.87 -1.46
C ALA A 63 -7.48 1.08 -1.86
N ILE A 64 -7.62 -0.21 -2.11
CA ILE A 64 -6.53 -1.07 -2.60
C ILE A 64 -6.16 -0.68 -4.03
N ASP A 65 -7.12 -0.60 -4.95
CA ASP A 65 -6.85 -0.30 -6.36
C ASP A 65 -6.18 1.08 -6.53
N THR A 66 -6.68 2.10 -5.82
CA THR A 66 -6.12 3.46 -5.87
C THR A 66 -4.71 3.52 -5.27
N SER A 67 -4.43 2.71 -4.25
CA SER A 67 -3.10 2.67 -3.64
C SER A 67 -2.08 1.92 -4.50
N VAL A 68 -2.49 0.85 -5.19
CA VAL A 68 -1.68 0.19 -6.23
C VAL A 68 -1.35 1.18 -7.36
N GLN A 69 -2.34 1.94 -7.83
CA GLN A 69 -2.14 2.95 -8.87
C GLN A 69 -1.14 4.04 -8.42
N SER A 70 -1.31 4.54 -7.19
CA SER A 70 -0.39 5.55 -6.61
C SER A 70 1.05 5.04 -6.50
N LEU A 71 1.24 3.78 -6.11
CA LEU A 71 2.54 3.12 -6.10
C LEU A 71 3.13 3.00 -7.51
N SER A 72 2.32 2.60 -8.50
CA SER A 72 2.75 2.52 -9.90
C SER A 72 3.21 3.88 -10.44
N ASP A 73 2.45 4.94 -10.15
CA ASP A 73 2.77 6.29 -10.60
C ASP A 73 4.03 6.85 -9.95
N TYR A 74 4.27 6.53 -8.68
CA TYR A 74 5.53 6.87 -8.00
C TYR A 74 6.73 6.21 -8.68
N LEU A 75 6.63 4.92 -9.01
CA LEU A 75 7.71 4.16 -9.64
C LEU A 75 8.01 4.64 -11.07
N LYS A 76 7.01 5.12 -11.82
CA LYS A 76 7.21 5.65 -13.18
C LYS A 76 7.89 7.02 -13.22
N LYS A 77 7.75 7.82 -12.14
CA LYS A 77 8.30 9.17 -12.05
C LYS A 77 9.74 9.21 -11.53
N LYS A 78 10.26 8.09 -11.03
CA LYS A 78 11.56 7.97 -10.36
C LYS A 78 12.56 7.27 -11.27
#